data_AF-J3DW19-F1
#
_entry.id   AF-J3DW19-F1
#
_cell.length_a   1.000
_cell.length_b   1.000
_cell.length_c   1.000
_cell.angle_alpha   90.00
_cell.angle_beta   90.00
_cell.angle_gamma   90.00
#
_symmetry.space_group_name_H-M   'P 1'
#
loop_
_entity.id
_entity.type
_entity.pdbx_description
1 polymer ?
#
loop_
_entity_poly.entity_id
_entity_poly.type
_entity_poly.pdbx_seq_one_letter_code
_entity_poly.pdbx_strand_id
1 'polypeptide(L)'
;MKHLTSLAAGVLLMSGLSLAHAEQPQGCVEVTVGGYKAPDYNCLSQQMGNNPEGAAAAQKNQQAMNVPINKRPPHQLGLATPAATSTRMGNTFGTSVKPQRPAPTTATSPLLNGR
;
A
#
# COMPACT_ATOMS: atom_id res chain seq x y z
N MET A 1 -17.29 62.83 -29.26
CA MET A 1 -17.15 61.65 -30.16
C MET A 1 -15.81 60.91 -30.02
N LYS A 2 -14.64 61.59 -29.98
CA LYS A 2 -13.29 60.96 -29.95
C LYS A 2 -12.89 60.24 -28.64
N HIS A 3 -13.41 60.68 -27.49
CA HIS A 3 -13.08 60.07 -26.19
C HIS A 3 -13.84 58.74 -25.95
N LEU A 4 -15.02 58.60 -26.54
CA LEU A 4 -15.85 57.39 -26.44
C LEU A 4 -15.20 56.22 -27.19
N THR A 5 -14.60 56.48 -28.36
CA THR A 5 -13.86 55.46 -29.13
C THR A 5 -12.57 55.02 -28.44
N SER A 6 -11.91 55.93 -27.70
CA SER A 6 -10.68 55.61 -26.97
C SER A 6 -10.93 54.75 -25.73
N LEU A 7 -12.05 54.96 -25.03
CA LEU A 7 -12.44 54.15 -23.87
C LEU A 7 -12.89 52.75 -24.29
N ALA A 8 -13.61 52.63 -25.42
CA ALA A 8 -14.03 51.34 -25.95
C ALA A 8 -12.84 50.44 -26.36
N ALA A 9 -11.78 51.03 -26.93
CA ALA A 9 -10.57 50.30 -27.30
C ALA A 9 -9.75 49.82 -26.07
N GLY A 10 -9.72 50.61 -24.99
CA GLY A 10 -9.02 50.26 -23.75
C GLY A 10 -9.67 49.09 -22.99
N VAL A 11 -11.02 49.03 -23.01
CA VAL A 11 -11.77 47.92 -22.38
C VAL A 11 -11.61 46.60 -23.16
N LEU A 12 -11.48 46.68 -24.49
CA LEU A 12 -11.25 45.52 -25.36
C LEU A 12 -9.85 44.90 -25.18
N LEU A 13 -8.84 45.72 -24.87
CA LEU A 13 -7.48 45.23 -24.58
C LEU A 13 -7.35 44.58 -23.20
N MET A 14 -8.14 45.01 -22.21
CA MET A 14 -8.12 44.44 -20.86
C MET A 14 -8.95 43.16 -20.70
N SER A 15 -9.78 42.81 -21.68
CA SER A 15 -10.56 41.56 -21.67
C SER A 15 -9.84 40.38 -22.34
N GLY A 16 -8.71 40.62 -23.03
CA GLY A 16 -7.94 39.59 -23.73
C GLY A 16 -6.91 38.82 -22.89
N LEU A 17 -6.53 39.30 -21.70
CA LEU A 17 -5.47 38.66 -20.89
C LEU A 17 -5.96 37.55 -19.95
N SER A 18 -7.27 37.32 -19.83
CA SER A 18 -7.82 36.43 -18.79
C SER A 18 -7.91 34.95 -19.17
N LEU A 19 -7.37 34.52 -20.32
CA LEU A 19 -7.53 33.16 -20.85
C LEU A 19 -6.26 32.31 -20.89
N ALA A 20 -5.16 32.76 -20.30
CA ALA A 20 -4.01 31.89 -20.06
C ALA A 20 -4.24 30.98 -18.83
N HIS A 21 -5.20 30.06 -18.95
CA HIS A 21 -5.19 28.89 -18.08
C HIS A 21 -4.06 27.99 -18.58
N ALA A 22 -2.96 27.95 -17.83
CA ALA A 22 -1.91 26.96 -18.05
C ALA A 22 -2.56 25.58 -17.94
N GLU A 23 -2.61 24.84 -19.05
CA GLU A 23 -2.90 23.41 -19.07
C GLU A 23 -2.00 22.76 -18.02
N GLN A 24 -2.60 22.24 -16.95
CA GLN A 24 -1.84 21.57 -15.91
C GLN A 24 -1.12 20.38 -16.56
N PRO A 25 0.22 20.31 -16.46
CA PRO A 25 0.94 19.21 -17.05
C PRO A 25 0.40 17.90 -16.48
N GLN A 26 0.21 16.90 -17.34
CA GLN A 26 -0.26 15.55 -16.98
C GLN A 26 0.74 14.77 -16.10
N GLY A 27 1.65 15.45 -15.41
CA GLY A 27 2.69 14.86 -14.58
C GLY A 27 3.06 15.80 -13.44
N CYS A 28 3.47 15.21 -12.33
CA CYS A 28 4.01 15.89 -11.18
C CYS A 28 5.31 16.61 -11.53
N VAL A 29 5.29 17.94 -11.59
CA VAL A 29 6.47 18.74 -11.92
C VAL A 29 7.11 19.25 -10.64
N GLU A 30 8.41 19.02 -10.50
CA GLU A 30 9.21 19.55 -9.39
C GLU A 30 9.94 20.83 -9.85
N VAL A 31 9.64 21.96 -9.22
CA VAL A 31 10.25 23.25 -9.56
C VAL A 31 11.29 23.63 -8.51
N THR A 32 12.43 24.16 -8.95
CA THR A 32 13.50 24.64 -8.05
C THR A 32 13.56 26.17 -8.10
N VAL A 33 13.42 26.83 -6.95
CA VAL A 33 13.53 28.29 -6.83
C VAL A 33 14.64 28.63 -5.85
N GLY A 34 15.67 29.36 -6.30
CA GLY A 34 16.78 29.78 -5.43
C GLY A 34 17.60 28.63 -4.83
N GLY A 35 17.65 27.47 -5.49
CA GLY A 35 18.39 26.28 -5.00
C GLY A 35 17.57 25.36 -4.09
N TYR A 36 16.32 25.69 -3.78
CA TYR A 36 15.42 24.85 -2.99
C TYR A 36 14.32 24.25 -3.87
N LYS A 37 14.02 22.97 -3.66
CA LYS A 37 12.90 22.27 -4.30
C LYS A 37 11.59 22.78 -3.69
N ALA A 38 10.71 23.35 -4.51
CA ALA A 38 9.36 23.70 -4.11
C ALA A 38 8.46 22.48 -4.37
N PRO A 39 7.93 21.81 -3.33
CA PRO A 39 7.07 20.64 -3.52
C PRO A 39 5.71 21.05 -4.09
N ASP A 40 5.24 20.33 -5.10
CA ASP A 40 3.85 20.40 -5.57
C ASP A 40 2.97 19.56 -4.64
N TYR A 41 2.32 20.24 -3.68
CA TYR A 41 1.43 19.59 -2.73
C TYR A 41 0.18 18.98 -3.38
N ASN A 42 -0.28 19.50 -4.53
CA ASN A 42 -1.43 18.94 -5.23
C ASN A 42 -1.09 17.56 -5.79
N CYS A 43 0.05 17.44 -6.48
CA CYS A 43 0.56 16.14 -6.93
C CYS A 43 0.77 15.19 -5.74
N LEU A 44 1.45 15.65 -4.68
CA LEU A 44 1.74 14.79 -3.53
C LEU A 44 0.45 14.27 -2.88
N SER A 45 -0.57 15.12 -2.75
CA SER A 45 -1.87 14.72 -2.21
C SER A 45 -2.58 13.66 -3.06
N GLN A 46 -2.39 13.71 -4.39
CA GLN A 46 -2.96 12.74 -5.33
C GLN A 46 -2.23 11.40 -5.26
N GLN A 47 -0.89 11.42 -5.12
CA GLN A 47 -0.07 10.22 -4.93
C GLN A 47 -0.31 9.55 -3.57
N MET A 48 -0.55 10.34 -2.52
CA MET A 48 -0.75 9.84 -1.15
C MET A 48 -2.14 9.23 -0.88
N GLY A 49 -3.06 9.25 -1.84
CA GLY A 49 -4.31 8.48 -1.71
C GLY A 49 -5.60 9.18 -2.13
N ASN A 50 -5.56 10.42 -2.62
CA ASN A 50 -6.75 11.06 -3.21
C ASN A 50 -6.98 10.67 -4.69
N ASN A 51 -6.25 9.68 -5.22
CA ASN A 51 -6.55 9.12 -6.53
C ASN A 51 -7.86 8.29 -6.47
N PRO A 52 -8.92 8.67 -7.21
CA PRO A 52 -10.19 7.93 -7.24
C PRO A 52 -10.02 6.47 -7.70
N GLU A 53 -9.05 6.18 -8.58
CA GLU A 53 -8.75 4.82 -9.02
C GLU A 53 -8.13 3.99 -7.88
N GLY A 54 -7.24 4.60 -7.10
CA GLY A 54 -6.65 3.99 -5.91
C GLY A 54 -7.70 3.69 -4.84
N ALA A 55 -8.65 4.62 -4.63
CA ALA A 55 -9.77 4.42 -3.72
C ALA A 55 -10.70 3.28 -4.18
N ALA A 56 -11.04 3.22 -5.48
CA ALA A 56 -11.83 2.14 -6.04
C ALA A 56 -11.12 0.77 -5.97
N ALA A 57 -9.81 0.74 -6.23
CA ALA A 57 -9.00 -0.47 -6.07
C ALA A 57 -8.96 -0.94 -4.61
N ALA A 58 -8.77 -0.02 -3.66
CA ALA A 58 -8.79 -0.32 -2.23
C ALA A 58 -10.15 -0.88 -1.79
N GLN A 59 -11.26 -0.30 -2.25
CA GLN A 59 -12.61 -0.81 -1.97
C GLN A 59 -12.82 -2.22 -2.55
N LYS A 60 -12.41 -2.48 -3.80
CA LYS A 60 -12.47 -3.83 -4.40
C LYS A 60 -11.63 -4.84 -3.63
N ASN A 61 -10.44 -4.45 -3.18
CA ASN A 61 -9.59 -5.30 -2.34
C ASN A 61 -10.27 -5.62 -1.01
N GLN A 62 -10.86 -4.63 -0.33
CA GLN A 62 -11.61 -4.85 0.92
C GLN A 62 -12.80 -5.81 0.73
N GLN A 63 -13.53 -5.66 -0.38
CA GLN A 63 -14.62 -6.57 -0.73
C GLN A 63 -14.12 -8.00 -0.97
N ALA A 64 -12.99 -8.15 -1.66
CA ALA A 64 -12.36 -9.45 -1.88
C ALA A 64 -11.87 -10.11 -0.57
N MET A 65 -11.48 -9.32 0.43
CA MET A 65 -11.11 -9.82 1.75
C MET A 65 -12.31 -10.28 2.58
N ASN A 66 -13.53 -9.85 2.25
CA ASN A 66 -14.74 -10.29 2.94
C ASN A 66 -15.29 -11.60 2.35
N VAL A 67 -14.50 -12.66 2.45
CA VAL A 67 -14.92 -14.01 2.01
C VAL A 67 -15.98 -14.54 2.98
N PRO A 68 -17.13 -15.08 2.50
CA PRO A 68 -18.12 -15.75 3.35
C PRO A 68 -17.52 -16.91 4.15
N ILE A 69 -17.97 -17.13 5.40
CA ILE A 69 -17.42 -18.13 6.33
C ILE A 69 -17.34 -19.54 5.72
N ASN A 70 -18.36 -19.95 4.97
CA ASN A 70 -18.43 -21.25 4.30
C ASN A 70 -17.41 -21.42 3.16
N LYS A 71 -16.82 -20.33 2.68
CA LYS A 71 -15.77 -20.31 1.66
C LYS A 71 -14.40 -20.01 2.25
N ARG A 72 -14.31 -19.67 3.54
CA ARG A 72 -13.02 -19.42 4.20
C ARG A 72 -12.27 -20.73 4.40
N PRO A 73 -10.97 -20.77 4.09
CA PRO A 73 -10.18 -21.95 4.37
C PRO A 73 -10.05 -22.17 5.89
N PRO A 74 -9.90 -23.41 6.36
CA PRO A 74 -9.91 -23.74 7.79
C PRO A 74 -8.89 -22.97 8.65
N HIS A 75 -7.72 -22.63 8.08
CA HIS A 75 -6.68 -21.86 8.79
C HIS A 75 -7.12 -20.43 9.15
N GLN A 76 -8.00 -19.82 8.36
CA GLN A 76 -8.57 -18.49 8.66
C GLN A 76 -9.67 -18.54 9.72
N LEU A 77 -10.21 -19.73 10.00
CA LEU A 77 -11.28 -19.95 10.97
C LEU A 77 -10.74 -20.44 12.33
N GLY A 78 -9.43 -20.59 12.48
CA GLY A 78 -8.81 -21.17 13.68
C GLY A 78 -9.09 -22.68 13.82
N LEU A 79 -9.55 -23.34 12.75
CA LEU A 79 -9.79 -24.77 12.75
C LEU A 79 -8.50 -25.55 12.51
N ALA A 80 -8.45 -26.78 13.01
CA ALA A 80 -7.31 -27.66 12.80
C ALA A 80 -7.08 -27.92 11.30
N THR A 81 -5.84 -27.80 10.84
CA THR A 81 -5.45 -28.08 9.46
C THR A 81 -4.47 -29.24 9.39
N PRO A 82 -4.48 -30.04 8.30
CA PRO A 82 -3.50 -31.10 8.12
C PRO A 82 -2.06 -30.61 8.22
N ALA A 83 -1.76 -29.42 7.67
CA ALA A 83 -0.44 -28.80 7.73
C ALA A 83 -0.03 -28.40 9.17
N ALA A 84 -0.95 -27.86 9.97
CA ALA A 84 -0.66 -27.56 11.38
C ALA A 84 -0.42 -28.85 12.19
N THR A 85 -1.20 -29.89 11.92
CA THR A 85 -1.03 -31.20 12.57
C THR A 85 0.28 -31.87 12.14
N SER A 86 0.65 -31.80 10.86
CA SER A 86 1.93 -32.37 10.38
C SER A 86 3.12 -31.69 11.03
N THR A 87 3.08 -30.38 11.24
CA THR A 87 4.14 -29.66 11.97
C THR A 87 4.25 -30.11 13.43
N ARG A 88 3.13 -30.34 14.11
CA ARG A 88 3.14 -30.84 15.50
C ARG A 88 3.63 -32.27 15.61
N MET A 89 3.31 -33.12 14.64
CA MET A 89 3.65 -34.53 14.66
C MET A 89 5.06 -34.80 14.12
N GLY A 90 5.54 -33.99 13.19
CA GLY A 90 6.80 -34.23 12.49
C GLY A 90 6.71 -35.49 11.63
N ASN A 91 7.76 -36.31 11.65
CA ASN A 91 7.84 -37.54 10.85
C ASN A 91 6.81 -38.61 11.26
N THR A 92 6.14 -38.43 12.40
CA THR A 92 5.10 -39.37 12.86
C THR A 92 3.69 -39.00 12.40
N PHE A 93 3.55 -37.99 11.53
CA PHE A 93 2.26 -37.61 10.97
C PHE A 93 1.68 -38.76 10.13
N GLY A 94 0.45 -39.17 10.47
CA GLY A 94 -0.25 -40.28 9.80
C GLY A 94 0.17 -41.69 10.23
N THR A 95 1.19 -41.85 11.08
CA THR A 95 1.70 -43.17 11.52
C THR A 95 1.62 -43.40 13.03
N SER A 96 1.52 -42.34 13.83
CA SER A 96 1.43 -42.42 15.29
C SER A 96 0.47 -41.37 15.85
N VAL A 97 0.00 -41.59 17.07
CA VAL A 97 -0.73 -40.61 17.89
C VAL A 97 0.19 -39.74 18.74
N LYS A 98 1.49 -40.05 18.77
CA LYS A 98 2.50 -39.31 19.55
C LYS A 98 3.39 -38.47 18.61
N PRO A 99 3.61 -37.18 18.92
CA PRO A 99 4.58 -36.35 18.22
C PRO A 99 5.99 -36.93 18.22
N GLN A 100 6.76 -36.62 17.18
CA GLN A 100 8.20 -36.88 17.17
C GLN A 100 8.88 -36.11 18.31
N ARG A 101 9.44 -36.84 19.27
CA ARG A 101 10.35 -36.29 20.28
C ARG A 101 11.76 -36.73 19.92
N PRO A 102 12.71 -35.81 19.68
CA PRO A 102 14.11 -36.17 19.58
C PRO A 102 14.54 -36.96 20.82
N ALA A 103 15.40 -37.97 20.63
CA ALA A 103 15.97 -38.70 21.74
C ALA A 103 16.64 -37.70 22.70
N PRO A 104 16.51 -37.87 24.03
CA PRO A 104 17.25 -37.05 24.96
C PRO A 104 18.73 -37.20 24.62
N THR A 105 19.39 -36.11 24.25
CA THR A 105 20.84 -36.10 24.12
C THR A 105 21.39 -36.41 25.50
N THR A 106 21.98 -37.58 25.70
CA THR A 106 22.86 -37.81 26.83
C THR A 106 24.02 -36.85 26.65
N ALA A 107 23.90 -35.66 27.24
CA ALA A 107 25.01 -34.75 27.38
C ALA A 107 25.99 -35.47 28.31
N THR A 108 26.95 -36.18 27.73
CA THR A 108 28.21 -36.44 28.42
C THR A 108 28.84 -35.07 28.62
N SER A 109 28.52 -34.43 29.75
CA SER A 109 29.13 -33.16 30.10
C SER A 109 30.64 -33.37 30.08
N PRO A 110 31.41 -32.58 29.31
CA PRO A 110 32.87 -32.69 29.28
C PRO A 110 33.51 -32.42 30.66
N LEU A 111 32.72 -31.91 31.62
CA LEU A 111 33.12 -31.67 33.01
C LEU A 111 33.03 -32.91 33.92
N LEU A 112 32.43 -34.02 33.47
CA LEU A 112 32.28 -35.24 34.28
C LEU A 112 33.37 -36.30 34.00
N ASN A 113 34.23 -36.09 33.01
CA ASN A 113 35.28 -37.03 32.59
C ASN A 113 36.66 -36.65 33.16
N GLY A 114 36.71 -36.37 34.46
CA GLY A 114 37.93 -35.92 35.13
C GLY A 114 37.92 -36.30 36.61
N ARG A 115 38.02 -37.60 36.89
CA ARG A 115 38.56 -38.16 38.14
C ARG A 115 39.02 -39.59 37.93
#